data_AF-A0A521Y978-F1
#
_entry.id   AF-A0A521Y978-F1
#
_cell.length_a   1.000
_cell.length_b   1.000
_cell.length_c   1.000
_cell.angle_alpha   90.00
_cell.angle_beta   90.00
_cell.angle_gamma   90.00
#
_symmetry.space_group_name_H-M   'P 1'
#
loop_
_entity.id
_entity.type
_entity.pdbx_description
1 polymer ?
#
loop_
_entity_poly.entity_id
_entity_poly.type
_entity_poly.pdbx_seq_one_letter_code
_entity_poly.pdbx_strand_id
1 'polypeptide(L)'
;ARTPEEYAGRDVRSKNGGHVPTALNVNYTLANGKDGKYLPAEDLRKLYVDAGVKAADNQTVYTYCQTGVRAAHSWFVLKYLVGYKNVENYDGSWEEWGNKDGAKIETSR
;
A
#
# COMPACT_ATOMS: atom_id res chain seq x y z
N ALA A 1 -1.86 0.36 -1.06
CA ALA A 1 -2.69 1.58 -0.98
C ALA A 1 -3.90 1.60 -1.94
N ARG A 2 -4.11 0.58 -2.78
CA ARG A 2 -5.28 0.47 -3.68
C ARG A 2 -6.53 -0.04 -2.94
N THR A 3 -7.70 0.02 -3.57
CA THR A 3 -8.92 -0.58 -3.02
C THR A 3 -8.79 -2.10 -2.88
N PRO A 4 -9.64 -2.76 -2.07
CA PRO A 4 -9.71 -4.22 -2.00
C PRO A 4 -10.00 -4.88 -3.36
N GLU A 5 -10.78 -4.24 -4.22
CA GLU A 5 -11.19 -4.73 -5.54
C GLU A 5 -10.03 -4.66 -6.55
N GLU A 6 -9.29 -3.56 -6.55
CA GLU A 6 -8.06 -3.41 -7.33
C GLU A 6 -7.01 -4.44 -6.87
N TYR A 7 -6.85 -4.62 -5.55
CA TYR A 7 -5.92 -5.59 -4.97
C TYR A 7 -6.29 -7.05 -5.28
N ALA A 8 -7.57 -7.40 -5.16
CA ALA A 8 -8.06 -8.75 -5.49
C ALA A 8 -7.95 -9.07 -6.99
N GLY A 9 -7.80 -8.06 -7.84
CA GLY A 9 -7.77 -8.21 -9.30
C GLY A 9 -9.15 -8.26 -9.96
N ARG A 10 -10.17 -7.75 -9.26
CA ARG A 10 -11.55 -7.62 -9.79
C ARG A 10 -11.79 -6.29 -10.49
N ASP A 11 -11.09 -5.23 -10.06
CA ASP A 11 -10.99 -3.95 -10.78
C ASP A 11 -9.64 -3.89 -11.49
N VAL A 12 -9.65 -4.15 -12.81
CA VAL A 12 -8.43 -4.26 -13.64
C VAL A 12 -8.16 -2.94 -14.34
N ARG A 13 -6.98 -2.35 -14.07
CA ARG A 13 -6.59 -1.02 -14.58
C ARG A 13 -5.25 -1.00 -15.34
N SER A 14 -4.66 -2.16 -15.55
CA SER A 14 -3.44 -2.38 -16.33
C SER A 14 -3.62 -3.68 -17.13
N LYS A 15 -2.60 -4.14 -17.87
CA LYS A 15 -2.64 -5.43 -18.60
C LYS A 15 -3.09 -6.59 -17.73
N ASN A 16 -2.71 -6.60 -16.45
CA ASN A 16 -3.11 -7.61 -15.47
C ASN A 16 -3.77 -7.00 -14.23
N GLY A 17 -4.76 -7.69 -13.67
CA GLY A 17 -5.32 -7.44 -12.34
C GLY A 17 -4.55 -8.19 -11.25
N GLY A 18 -4.76 -7.80 -9.98
CA GLY A 18 -4.19 -8.49 -8.82
C GLY A 18 -3.25 -7.59 -8.03
N HIS A 19 -2.27 -8.20 -7.37
CA HIS A 19 -1.26 -7.52 -6.56
C HIS A 19 0.12 -8.20 -6.65
N VAL A 20 1.16 -7.50 -6.20
CA VAL A 20 2.51 -8.04 -6.06
C VAL A 20 2.47 -9.17 -5.02
N PRO A 21 3.09 -10.34 -5.25
CA PRO A 21 3.05 -11.45 -4.30
C PRO A 21 3.46 -11.02 -2.90
N THR A 22 2.78 -11.57 -1.88
CA THR A 22 2.96 -11.25 -0.45
C THR A 22 2.57 -9.82 -0.01
N ALA A 23 2.10 -8.97 -0.93
CA ALA A 23 1.68 -7.61 -0.59
C ALA A 23 0.44 -7.62 0.32
N LEU A 24 0.41 -6.69 1.27
CA LEU A 24 -0.71 -6.48 2.18
C LEU A 24 -1.61 -5.34 1.66
N ASN A 25 -2.94 -5.46 1.84
CA ASN A 25 -3.87 -4.42 1.42
C ASN A 25 -4.28 -3.51 2.60
N VAL A 26 -3.83 -2.26 2.53
CA VAL A 26 -4.39 -1.15 3.31
C VAL A 26 -4.73 -0.05 2.31
N ASN A 27 -6.02 0.27 2.17
CA ASN A 27 -6.46 1.40 1.34
C ASN A 27 -6.03 2.71 2.01
N TYR A 28 -5.47 3.65 1.24
CA TYR A 28 -4.93 4.90 1.79
C TYR A 28 -5.97 5.73 2.56
N THR A 29 -7.24 5.65 2.18
CA THR A 29 -8.33 6.40 2.82
C THR A 29 -8.59 5.97 4.26
N LEU A 30 -8.18 4.75 4.64
CA LEU A 30 -8.32 4.24 6.01
C LEU A 30 -7.43 5.00 7.01
N ALA A 31 -6.43 5.74 6.53
CA ALA A 31 -5.56 6.57 7.38
C ALA A 31 -6.16 7.95 7.67
N ASN A 32 -7.35 8.26 7.16
CA ASN A 32 -8.02 9.55 7.32
C ASN A 32 -9.31 9.40 8.16
N GLY A 33 -9.56 10.38 9.04
CA GLY A 33 -10.83 10.55 9.73
C GLY A 33 -11.92 11.08 8.81
N LYS A 34 -13.15 11.14 9.33
CA LYS A 34 -14.32 11.68 8.59
C LYS A 34 -14.18 13.16 8.22
N ASP A 35 -13.32 13.89 8.92
CA ASP A 35 -13.00 15.30 8.67
C ASP A 35 -11.87 15.48 7.64
N GLY A 36 -11.36 14.39 7.05
CA GLY A 36 -10.29 14.39 6.07
C GLY A 36 -8.89 14.51 6.67
N LYS A 37 -8.75 14.72 7.98
CA LYS A 37 -7.44 14.75 8.66
C LYS A 37 -6.89 13.34 8.83
N TYR A 38 -5.59 13.22 9.05
CA TYR A 38 -5.01 11.95 9.46
C TYR A 38 -5.59 11.48 10.79
N LEU A 39 -5.74 10.17 10.96
CA LEU A 39 -6.05 9.58 12.25
C LEU A 39 -4.93 9.87 13.28
N PRO A 40 -5.24 9.80 14.60
CA PRO A 40 -4.23 9.82 15.64
C PRO A 40 -3.13 8.78 15.42
N ALA A 41 -1.90 9.08 15.85
CA ALA A 41 -0.74 8.21 15.61
C ALA A 41 -0.92 6.79 16.17
N GLU A 42 -1.63 6.64 17.29
CA GLU A 42 -1.95 5.34 17.89
C GLU A 42 -2.89 4.49 17.01
N ASP A 43 -3.92 5.11 16.45
CA ASP A 43 -4.87 4.46 15.54
C ASP A 43 -4.20 4.08 14.22
N LEU A 44 -3.34 4.96 13.70
CA LEU A 44 -2.51 4.66 12.53
C LEU A 44 -1.61 3.47 12.79
N ARG A 45 -0.89 3.44 13.93
CA ARG A 45 -0.04 2.32 14.30
C ARG A 45 -0.85 1.02 14.38
N LYS A 46 -2.02 1.06 15.01
CA LYS A 46 -2.91 -0.09 15.13
C LYS A 46 -3.38 -0.59 13.76
N LEU A 47 -3.84 0.30 12.89
CA LEU A 47 -4.29 -0.01 11.52
C LEU A 47 -3.25 -0.83 10.75
N TYR A 48 -1.98 -0.38 10.76
CA TYR A 48 -0.93 -1.06 10.00
C TYR A 48 -0.45 -2.35 10.65
N VAL A 49 -0.37 -2.41 11.99
CA VAL A 49 0.00 -3.64 12.72
C VAL A 49 -1.05 -4.73 12.53
N ASP A 50 -2.34 -4.39 12.62
CA ASP A 50 -3.45 -5.34 12.41
C ASP A 50 -3.46 -5.88 10.97
N ALA A 51 -3.06 -5.06 9.99
CA ALA A 51 -2.88 -5.47 8.61
C ALA A 51 -1.61 -6.32 8.38
N GLY A 52 -0.77 -6.51 9.40
CA GLY A 52 0.46 -7.30 9.33
C GLY A 52 1.67 -6.54 8.80
N VAL A 53 1.60 -5.21 8.63
CA VAL A 53 2.73 -4.39 8.19
C VAL A 53 3.72 -4.29 9.34
N LYS A 54 4.91 -4.88 9.16
CA LYS A 54 5.99 -4.88 10.14
C LYS A 54 7.14 -4.03 9.61
N ALA A 55 7.65 -3.14 10.45
CA ALA A 55 8.94 -2.50 10.23
C ALA A 55 9.95 -3.06 11.22
N ALA A 56 10.61 -4.14 10.83
CA ALA A 56 11.83 -4.58 11.49
C ALA A 56 13.00 -3.71 11.03
N ASP A 57 14.03 -3.52 11.88
CA ASP A 57 15.18 -2.67 11.55
C ASP A 57 15.92 -3.12 10.26
N ASN A 58 15.79 -4.39 9.86
CA ASN A 58 16.38 -4.96 8.64
C ASN A 58 15.39 -5.14 7.47
N GLN A 59 14.19 -4.57 7.54
CA GLN A 59 13.17 -4.66 6.49
C GLN A 59 12.79 -3.27 5.99
N THR A 60 12.58 -3.15 4.68
CA THR A 60 12.05 -1.94 4.04
C THR A 60 10.60 -2.17 3.65
N VAL A 61 9.71 -1.29 4.08
CA VAL A 61 8.31 -1.29 3.65
C VAL A 61 8.21 -0.48 2.35
N TYR A 62 7.80 -1.15 1.26
CA TYR A 62 7.50 -0.48 0.00
C TYR A 62 6.00 -0.23 -0.12
N THR A 63 5.60 1.04 -0.21
CA THR A 63 4.23 1.40 -0.54
C THR A 63 4.05 1.52 -2.04
N TYR A 64 2.90 1.08 -2.55
CA TYR A 64 2.54 1.29 -3.95
C TYR A 64 1.02 1.41 -4.14
N CYS A 65 0.63 2.03 -5.26
CA CYS A 65 -0.77 2.16 -5.67
C CYS A 65 -0.94 1.85 -7.16
N GLN A 66 -1.64 2.68 -7.93
CA GLN A 66 -1.66 2.59 -9.39
C GLN A 66 -0.44 3.32 -10.00
N THR A 67 -0.23 4.59 -9.63
CA THR A 67 0.78 5.50 -10.21
C THR A 67 1.57 6.27 -9.14
N GLY A 68 1.84 5.66 -7.99
CA GLY A 68 2.61 6.27 -6.89
C GLY A 68 1.89 7.32 -6.04
N VAL A 69 0.83 7.98 -6.52
CA VAL A 69 0.19 9.12 -5.81
C VAL A 69 -0.42 8.74 -4.47
N ARG A 70 -1.36 7.77 -4.45
CA ARG A 70 -1.96 7.26 -3.20
C ARG A 70 -0.93 6.56 -2.30
N ALA A 71 0.15 6.06 -2.89
CA ALA A 71 1.22 5.40 -2.16
C ALA A 71 2.09 6.40 -1.41
N ALA A 72 2.38 7.57 -2.00
CA ALA A 72 3.06 8.67 -1.33
C ALA A 72 2.34 9.09 -0.04
N HIS A 73 1.00 9.09 -0.03
CA HIS A 73 0.22 9.33 1.18
C HIS A 73 0.50 8.27 2.25
N SER A 74 0.39 6.97 1.92
CA SER A 74 0.70 5.89 2.87
C SER A 74 2.17 5.88 3.31
N TRP A 75 3.10 6.23 2.42
CA TRP A 75 4.52 6.39 2.73
C TRP A 75 4.74 7.47 3.77
N PHE A 76 4.13 8.65 3.60
CA PHE A 76 4.22 9.75 4.55
C PHE A 76 3.68 9.34 5.93
N VAL A 77 2.51 8.69 5.95
CA VAL A 77 1.89 8.18 7.18
C VAL A 77 2.81 7.22 7.91
N LEU A 78 3.32 6.19 7.23
CA LEU A 78 4.19 5.18 7.83
C LEU A 78 5.52 5.79 8.31
N LYS A 79 6.14 6.64 7.50
CA LYS A 79 7.46 7.20 7.79
C LYS A 79 7.42 8.25 8.89
N TYR A 80 6.46 9.19 8.84
CA TYR A 80 6.47 10.37 9.70
C TYR A 80 5.44 10.31 10.83
N LEU A 81 4.28 9.69 10.63
CA LEU A 81 3.22 9.66 11.66
C LEU A 81 3.31 8.40 12.53
N VAL A 82 3.65 7.25 11.93
CA VAL A 82 3.88 5.99 12.66
C VAL A 82 5.35 5.86 13.08
N GLY A 83 6.28 6.45 12.35
CA GLY A 83 7.70 6.50 12.70
C GLY A 83 8.52 5.30 12.23
N TYR A 84 8.13 4.64 11.14
CA TYR A 84 8.94 3.59 10.53
C TYR A 84 10.16 4.18 9.81
N LYS A 85 11.35 3.63 10.10
CA LYS A 85 12.61 4.17 9.58
C LYS A 85 12.79 3.89 8.09
N ASN A 86 12.52 2.66 7.67
CA ASN A 86 12.77 2.16 6.32
C ASN A 86 11.45 2.03 5.56
N VAL A 87 10.99 3.15 4.98
CA VAL A 87 9.79 3.18 4.14
C VAL A 87 10.11 3.92 2.85
N GLU A 88 9.82 3.27 1.74
CA GLU A 88 10.06 3.78 0.39
C GLU A 88 8.76 3.74 -0.44
N ASN A 89 8.62 4.73 -1.32
CA ASN A 89 7.51 4.78 -2.26
C ASN A 89 7.94 4.18 -3.59
N TYR A 90 7.33 3.07 -4.00
CA TYR A 90 7.52 2.51 -5.34
C TYR A 90 6.59 3.24 -6.32
N ASP A 91 7.13 4.24 -7.00
CA ASP A 91 6.41 5.18 -7.85
C ASP A 91 5.85 4.54 -9.13
N GLY A 92 6.60 3.62 -9.75
CA GLY A 92 6.13 2.82 -10.89
C GLY A 92 4.87 2.03 -10.58
N SER A 93 4.73 1.57 -9.33
CA SER A 93 3.47 1.07 -8.78
C SER A 93 2.84 -0.05 -9.63
N TRP A 94 1.50 -0.19 -9.60
CA TRP A 94 0.80 -1.21 -10.39
C TRP A 94 0.80 -0.91 -11.89
N GLU A 95 0.92 0.34 -12.30
CA GLU A 95 1.03 0.70 -13.71
C GLU A 95 2.29 0.11 -14.33
N GLU A 96 3.43 0.11 -13.63
CA GLU A 96 4.63 -0.59 -14.07
C GLU A 96 4.49 -2.11 -13.89
N TRP A 97 4.20 -2.57 -12.66
CA TRP A 97 4.24 -4.00 -12.34
C TRP A 97 3.18 -4.81 -13.09
N GLY A 98 1.95 -4.30 -13.15
CA GLY A 98 0.82 -4.95 -13.81
C GLY A 98 0.94 -5.00 -15.33
N ASN A 99 1.78 -4.16 -15.93
CA ASN A 99 2.08 -4.16 -17.37
C ASN A 99 3.38 -4.91 -17.73
N LYS A 100 4.24 -5.21 -16.76
CA LYS A 100 5.54 -5.86 -16.98
C LYS A 100 5.38 -7.34 -17.35
N ASP A 101 5.97 -7.72 -18.49
CA ASP A 101 5.99 -9.11 -18.93
C ASP A 101 6.75 -10.02 -17.95
N GLY A 102 6.16 -11.17 -17.65
CA GLY A 102 6.73 -12.13 -16.70
C GLY A 102 6.67 -11.70 -15.22
N ALA A 103 6.03 -10.58 -14.88
CA ALA A 103 5.82 -10.19 -13.50
C ALA A 103 5.00 -11.25 -12.75
N LYS A 104 5.46 -11.64 -11.56
CA LYS A 104 4.69 -12.52 -10.67
C LYS A 104 3.53 -11.72 -10.08
N ILE A 105 2.34 -12.29 -10.10
CA ILE A 105 1.09 -11.65 -9.67
C ILE A 105 0.27 -12.64 -8.85
N GLU A 106 -0.31 -12.16 -7.75
CA GLU A 106 -1.29 -12.87 -6.95
C GLU A 106 -2.68 -12.21 -7.07
N THR A 107 -3.72 -13.03 -6.91
CA THR A 107 -5.11 -12.56 -6.80
C THR A 107 -5.71 -13.11 -5.51
N SER A 108 -6.70 -12.39 -4.97
CA SER A 108 -7.45 -12.83 -3.80
C SER A 108 -8.87 -13.19 -4.22
N ARG A 109 -9.39 -14.30 -3.71
CA ARG A 109 -10.80 -14.68 -3.90
C ARG A 109 -11.72 -13.80 -3.06
#